data_AF-A0A654LWH0-F1
#
_entry.id   AF-A0A654LWH0-F1
#
_cell.length_a   1.000
_cell.length_b   1.000
_cell.length_c   1.000
_cell.angle_alpha   90.00
_cell.angle_beta   90.00
_cell.angle_gamma   90.00
#
_symmetry.space_group_name_H-M   'P 1'
#
loop_
_entity.id
_entity.type
_entity.pdbx_description
1 polymer ?
#
loop_
_entity_poly.entity_id
_entity_poly.type
_entity_poly.pdbx_seq_one_letter_code
_entity_poly.pdbx_strand_id
1 'polypeptide(L)'
;MTSGKYFNRGVKSLDNSDLGFVVRETPDKIIVFGKGNERYDIPIEEIQQVGGNVLIGLNFSDLQKYARSRDSPLPSGRKDPWESNDRQIDLGTYEGRYPNSLFNKGVRAKNEDHVGHVMKETNEKIVVFGENNKRFDIPKSEIYQVGMNVILRIDHPYLSKYEVSKDSPLPSGEPIESINKEAYPEDYHGPRD
;
A
#
# COMPACT_ATOMS: atom_id res chain seq x y z
N MET A 1 -1.35 4.61 -2.78
CA MET A 1 -1.02 6.04 -2.69
C MET A 1 -0.10 6.25 -1.51
N THR A 2 1.21 6.31 -1.72
CA THR A 2 2.19 6.61 -0.67
C THR A 2 2.20 8.11 -0.41
N SER A 3 2.03 8.54 0.83
CA SER A 3 2.08 9.96 1.24
C SER A 3 3.53 10.46 1.26
N GLY A 4 3.78 11.69 0.77
CA GLY A 4 5.12 12.31 0.79
C GLY A 4 5.69 12.46 2.21
N LYS A 5 7.00 12.69 2.36
CA LYS A 5 7.73 12.70 3.65
C LYS A 5 7.09 13.64 4.67
N TYR A 6 6.61 14.80 4.20
CA TYR A 6 6.02 15.84 5.03
C TYR A 6 4.48 15.82 5.03
N PHE A 7 3.87 15.02 4.16
CA PHE A 7 2.43 15.02 3.96
C PHE A 7 1.66 14.73 5.24
N ASN A 8 0.60 15.50 5.48
CA ASN A 8 -0.27 15.39 6.65
C ASN A 8 0.45 15.58 8.01
N ARG A 9 1.63 16.22 8.01
CA ARG A 9 2.28 16.67 9.24
C ARG A 9 1.86 18.10 9.56
N GLY A 10 1.73 18.39 10.85
CA GLY A 10 1.57 19.76 11.34
C GLY A 10 2.85 20.57 11.14
N VAL A 11 2.71 21.87 10.87
CA VAL A 11 3.85 22.77 10.63
C VAL A 11 3.90 23.84 11.71
N LYS A 12 5.10 24.13 12.20
CA LYS A 12 5.39 25.11 13.25
C LYS A 12 6.47 26.08 12.79
N SER A 13 6.33 27.36 13.11
CA SER A 13 7.41 28.35 13.02
C SER A 13 8.18 28.41 14.35
N LEU A 14 9.24 29.22 14.39
CA LEU A 14 10.02 29.45 15.61
C LEU A 14 9.18 30.07 16.75
N ASP A 15 8.16 30.84 16.39
CA ASP A 15 7.34 31.66 17.29
C ASP A 15 5.84 31.27 17.32
N ASN A 16 5.39 30.38 16.43
CA ASN A 16 4.00 29.93 16.34
C ASN A 16 3.90 28.41 16.21
N SER A 17 3.13 27.80 17.11
CA SER A 17 3.01 26.36 17.25
C SER A 17 1.99 25.70 16.32
N ASP A 18 1.19 26.48 15.58
CA ASP A 18 0.12 25.97 14.72
C ASP A 18 -0.05 26.81 13.45
N LEU A 19 0.78 26.51 12.44
CA LEU A 19 0.68 27.12 11.11
C LEU A 19 -0.32 26.40 10.19
N GLY A 20 -0.72 25.17 10.54
CA GLY A 20 -1.51 24.29 9.69
C GLY A 20 -0.79 23.00 9.32
N PHE A 21 -1.18 22.41 8.18
CA PHE A 21 -0.72 21.08 7.77
C PHE A 21 -0.26 21.04 6.32
N VAL A 22 0.70 20.17 6.05
CA VAL A 22 1.22 19.98 4.68
C VAL A 22 0.21 19.20 3.85
N VAL A 23 -0.28 19.83 2.78
CA VAL A 23 -1.23 19.23 1.83
C VAL A 23 -0.55 18.69 0.58
N ARG A 24 0.64 19.20 0.25
CA ARG A 24 1.42 18.74 -0.90
C ARG A 24 2.90 19.02 -0.68
N GLU A 25 3.73 18.24 -1.34
CA GLU A 25 5.17 18.36 -1.39
C GLU A 25 5.62 18.38 -2.85
N THR A 26 6.61 19.22 -3.14
CA THR A 26 7.34 19.33 -4.42
C THR A 26 8.85 19.26 -4.10
N PRO A 27 9.78 19.01 -5.05
CA PRO A 27 11.19 18.81 -4.69
C PRO A 27 11.86 20.04 -4.09
N ASP A 28 11.29 21.24 -4.27
CA ASP A 28 11.83 22.50 -3.77
C ASP A 28 11.03 23.09 -2.60
N LYS A 29 9.75 22.72 -2.41
CA LYS A 29 8.88 23.31 -1.39
C LYS A 29 7.78 22.38 -0.88
N ILE A 30 7.32 22.67 0.34
CA ILE A 30 6.10 22.13 0.94
C ILE A 30 4.96 23.14 0.82
N ILE A 31 3.75 22.65 0.65
CA ILE A 31 2.54 23.46 0.55
C ILE A 31 1.75 23.24 1.83
N VAL A 32 1.59 24.30 2.61
CA VAL A 32 0.94 24.29 3.92
C VAL A 32 -0.38 25.03 3.82
N PHE A 33 -1.46 24.39 4.26
CA PHE A 33 -2.74 25.06 4.43
C PHE A 33 -2.90 25.48 5.89
N GLY A 34 -2.95 26.79 6.10
CA GLY A 34 -3.12 27.39 7.42
C GLY A 34 -4.58 27.64 7.79
N LYS A 35 -4.76 28.17 9.00
CA LYS A 35 -6.06 28.67 9.47
C LYS A 35 -6.42 29.96 8.70
N GLY A 36 -7.67 30.10 8.27
CA GLY A 36 -8.15 31.36 7.67
C GLY A 36 -7.97 31.52 6.15
N ASN A 37 -8.16 30.45 5.36
CA ASN A 37 -8.03 30.47 3.90
C ASN A 37 -6.63 30.82 3.36
N GLU A 38 -5.61 30.69 4.20
CA GLU A 38 -4.22 30.98 3.85
C GLU A 38 -3.48 29.73 3.37
N ARG A 39 -2.60 29.92 2.38
CA ARG A 39 -1.70 28.90 1.85
C ARG A 39 -0.28 29.45 1.84
N TYR A 40 0.67 28.63 2.29
CA TYR A 40 2.09 28.94 2.30
C TYR A 40 2.86 27.91 1.48
N ASP A 41 3.60 28.40 0.48
CA ASP A 41 4.49 27.61 -0.37
C ASP A 41 5.92 27.75 0.16
N ILE A 42 6.27 26.95 1.17
CA ILE A 42 7.50 27.10 1.96
C ILE A 42 8.63 26.26 1.35
N PRO A 43 9.78 26.85 0.97
CA PRO A 43 10.93 26.10 0.50
C PRO A 43 11.42 25.05 1.50
N ILE A 44 11.88 23.89 1.00
CA ILE A 44 12.39 22.81 1.86
C ILE A 44 13.65 23.24 2.63
N GLU A 45 14.45 24.16 2.07
CA GLU A 45 15.61 24.77 2.72
C GLU A 45 15.28 25.51 4.02
N GLU A 46 14.03 25.96 4.18
CA GLU A 46 13.56 26.63 5.40
C GLU A 46 13.21 25.62 6.51
N ILE A 47 13.21 24.31 6.24
CA ILE A 47 12.90 23.27 7.23
C ILE A 47 14.13 22.99 8.11
N GLN A 48 14.00 23.20 9.41
CA GLN A 48 15.07 22.90 10.38
C GLN A 48 14.99 21.49 10.94
N GLN A 49 13.80 21.04 11.31
CA GLN A 49 13.63 19.74 11.96
C GLN A 49 12.34 19.04 11.53
N VAL A 50 12.42 17.71 11.47
CA VAL A 50 11.32 16.84 11.08
C VAL A 50 11.15 15.75 12.14
N GLY A 51 10.07 15.83 12.92
CA GLY A 51 9.69 14.84 13.93
C GLY A 51 8.20 14.52 13.82
N GLY A 52 7.46 14.55 14.91
CA GLY A 52 5.98 14.48 14.86
C GLY A 52 5.36 15.64 14.06
N ASN A 53 6.04 16.78 13.99
CA ASN A 53 5.69 17.96 13.18
C ASN A 53 6.90 18.43 12.35
N VAL A 54 6.67 19.34 11.41
CA VAL A 54 7.70 20.05 10.64
C VAL A 54 7.96 21.39 11.32
N LEU A 55 9.21 21.63 11.72
CA LEU A 55 9.67 22.93 12.23
C LEU A 55 10.39 23.68 11.12
N ILE A 56 9.92 24.89 10.81
CA ILE A 56 10.59 25.80 9.89
C ILE A 56 11.43 26.82 10.66
N GLY A 57 12.56 27.23 10.08
CA GLY A 57 13.50 28.20 10.63
C GLY A 57 13.10 29.65 10.45
N LEU A 58 11.80 29.92 10.29
CA LEU A 58 11.24 31.25 10.06
C LEU A 58 10.32 31.63 11.22
N ASN A 59 10.14 32.94 11.45
CA ASN A 59 9.05 33.43 12.28
C ASN A 59 7.76 33.54 11.46
N PHE A 60 6.62 33.66 12.13
CA PHE A 60 5.31 33.75 11.48
C PHE A 60 5.20 34.98 10.57
N SER A 61 5.77 36.11 10.97
CA SER A 61 5.82 37.33 10.15
C SER A 61 6.52 37.10 8.81
N ASP A 62 7.57 36.29 8.82
CA ASP A 62 8.44 36.07 7.67
C ASP A 62 7.80 35.11 6.65
N LEU A 63 6.75 34.38 7.04
CA LEU A 63 5.99 33.50 6.15
C LEU A 63 5.19 34.25 5.08
N GLN A 64 4.90 35.53 5.29
CA GLN A 64 4.10 36.32 4.35
C GLN A 64 4.73 36.38 2.95
N LYS A 65 6.07 36.30 2.84
CA LYS A 65 6.77 36.22 1.54
C LYS A 65 6.43 34.95 0.73
N TYR A 66 6.00 33.90 1.42
CA TYR A 66 5.60 32.61 0.85
C TYR A 66 4.08 32.44 0.74
N ALA A 67 3.29 33.45 1.12
CA ALA A 67 1.86 33.42 1.03
C ALA A 67 1.40 33.31 -0.44
N ARG A 68 0.40 32.47 -0.68
CA ARG A 68 -0.28 32.29 -1.96
C ARG A 68 -1.78 32.22 -1.72
N SER A 69 -2.58 32.55 -2.72
CA SER A 69 -4.01 32.30 -2.65
C SER A 69 -4.26 30.80 -2.56
N ARG A 70 -5.14 30.38 -1.63
CA ARG A 70 -5.51 28.97 -1.44
C ARG A 70 -6.12 28.36 -2.69
N ASP A 71 -6.85 29.16 -3.46
CA ASP A 71 -7.54 28.74 -4.69
C ASP A 71 -6.61 28.69 -5.90
N SER A 72 -5.37 29.18 -5.76
CA SER A 72 -4.37 29.04 -6.81
C SER A 72 -4.04 27.56 -7.04
N PRO A 73 -3.77 27.15 -8.29
CA PRO A 73 -3.43 25.76 -8.59
C PRO A 73 -2.26 25.29 -7.73
N LEU A 74 -2.35 24.05 -7.24
CA LEU A 74 -1.27 23.41 -6.52
C LEU A 74 -0.15 23.06 -7.51
N PRO A 75 1.12 23.37 -7.21
CA PRO A 75 2.24 23.06 -8.10
C PRO A 75 2.30 21.56 -8.39
N SER A 76 2.64 21.21 -9.62
CA SER A 76 2.56 19.86 -10.19
C SER A 76 3.87 19.07 -10.13
N GLY A 77 4.96 19.66 -9.63
CA GLY A 77 6.24 18.98 -9.53
C GLY A 77 6.33 18.11 -8.28
N ARG A 78 5.60 17.00 -8.15
CA ARG A 78 5.87 16.05 -7.06
C ARG A 78 7.06 15.18 -7.45
N LYS A 79 8.19 15.27 -6.75
CA LYS A 79 9.28 14.31 -6.85
C LYS A 79 9.15 13.36 -5.66
N ASP A 80 9.05 12.07 -5.93
CA ASP A 80 8.98 11.05 -4.88
C ASP A 80 10.27 11.15 -4.02
N PRO A 81 10.20 11.19 -2.68
CA PRO A 81 11.38 11.31 -1.79
C PRO A 81 12.36 10.14 -1.87
N TRP A 82 12.08 9.11 -2.67
CA TRP A 82 13.03 8.07 -3.00
C TRP A 82 13.91 8.56 -4.15
N GLU A 83 15.22 8.69 -3.89
CA GLU A 83 16.18 8.91 -4.96
C GLU A 83 15.94 7.85 -6.05
N SER A 84 15.66 8.33 -7.25
CA SER A 84 15.86 7.57 -8.48
C SER A 84 17.37 7.42 -8.72
N ASN A 85 18.07 6.87 -7.74
CA ASN A 85 19.26 6.10 -8.03
C ASN A 85 18.76 4.77 -8.53
N ASP A 86 19.31 4.31 -9.65
CA ASP A 86 18.99 3.11 -10.42
C ASP A 86 19.06 1.80 -9.62
N ARG A 87 18.20 1.71 -8.63
CA ARG A 87 17.47 0.52 -8.28
C ARG A 87 16.03 0.96 -8.34
N GLN A 88 15.49 1.02 -9.56
CA GLN A 88 14.26 0.27 -9.76
C GLN A 88 14.61 -1.12 -9.22
N ILE A 89 14.40 -1.31 -7.91
CA ILE A 89 14.26 -2.64 -7.33
C ILE A 89 13.00 -3.05 -8.03
N ASP A 90 13.19 -3.66 -9.20
CA ASP A 90 12.12 -4.32 -9.88
C ASP A 90 11.54 -5.23 -8.79
N LEU A 91 10.28 -4.99 -8.44
CA LEU A 91 9.60 -5.84 -7.47
C LEU A 91 9.65 -7.29 -7.99
N GLY A 92 9.78 -7.47 -9.32
CA GLY A 92 10.20 -8.69 -10.02
C GLY A 92 11.54 -9.31 -9.55
N THR A 93 12.52 -8.50 -9.11
CA THR A 93 13.79 -8.97 -8.55
C THR A 93 13.62 -9.61 -7.17
N TYR A 94 12.59 -9.22 -6.41
CA TYR A 94 12.18 -9.92 -5.18
C TYR A 94 11.27 -11.12 -5.48
N GLU A 95 10.46 -11.05 -6.53
CA GLU A 95 9.67 -12.16 -7.10
C GLU A 95 10.55 -13.27 -7.73
N GLY A 96 11.85 -13.03 -7.93
CA GLY A 96 12.78 -14.00 -8.52
C GLY A 96 13.61 -14.86 -7.54
N ARG A 97 13.55 -14.60 -6.23
CA ARG A 97 14.28 -15.42 -5.22
C ARG A 97 13.46 -16.57 -4.64
N TYR A 98 12.16 -16.59 -4.91
CA TYR A 98 11.25 -17.68 -4.57
C TYR A 98 10.48 -18.03 -5.84
N PRO A 99 10.15 -19.31 -6.11
CA PRO A 99 9.25 -19.64 -7.21
C PRO A 99 7.96 -18.82 -7.00
N ASN A 100 7.54 -18.08 -8.04
CA ASN A 100 6.39 -17.16 -8.01
C ASN A 100 5.09 -17.91 -7.68
N SER A 101 4.89 -18.17 -6.40
CA SER A 101 3.68 -18.77 -5.86
C SER A 101 2.61 -17.70 -5.79
N LEU A 102 1.38 -18.09 -6.13
CA LEU A 102 0.21 -17.25 -5.89
C LEU A 102 -0.13 -17.13 -4.39
N PHE A 103 0.56 -17.87 -3.52
CA PHE A 103 0.35 -17.86 -2.07
C PHE A 103 0.28 -16.45 -1.48
N ASN A 104 -0.73 -16.24 -0.64
CA ASN A 104 -1.06 -15.00 0.05
C ASN A 104 -1.32 -13.78 -0.86
N LYS A 105 -1.42 -13.95 -2.19
CA LYS A 105 -1.93 -12.88 -3.06
C LYS A 105 -3.44 -12.71 -2.83
N GLY A 106 -3.88 -11.45 -2.80
CA GLY A 106 -5.29 -11.11 -2.75
C GLY A 106 -5.99 -11.50 -4.05
N VAL A 107 -7.20 -12.05 -3.95
CA VAL A 107 -8.02 -12.47 -5.08
C VAL A 107 -9.19 -11.50 -5.19
N ARG A 108 -9.43 -11.00 -6.40
CA ARG A 108 -10.52 -10.09 -6.71
C ARG A 108 -11.37 -10.65 -7.85
N ALA A 109 -12.68 -10.46 -7.73
CA ALA A 109 -13.62 -10.73 -8.80
C ALA A 109 -13.41 -9.74 -9.96
N LYS A 110 -14.09 -9.97 -11.09
CA LYS A 110 -13.99 -9.13 -12.28
C LYS A 110 -14.38 -7.67 -12.02
N ASN A 111 -15.33 -7.43 -11.13
CA ASN A 111 -15.73 -6.10 -10.65
C ASN A 111 -14.79 -5.50 -9.58
N GLU A 112 -13.61 -6.11 -9.39
CA GLU A 112 -12.58 -5.75 -8.40
C GLU A 112 -12.95 -5.95 -6.93
N ASP A 113 -14.11 -6.54 -6.63
CA ASP A 113 -14.51 -6.89 -5.27
C ASP A 113 -13.55 -7.92 -4.68
N HIS A 114 -13.21 -7.73 -3.41
CA HIS A 114 -12.34 -8.64 -2.68
C HIS A 114 -13.04 -9.98 -2.44
N VAL A 115 -12.36 -11.07 -2.82
CA VAL A 115 -12.86 -12.44 -2.65
C VAL A 115 -12.19 -13.11 -1.46
N GLY A 116 -10.89 -12.89 -1.30
CA GLY A 116 -10.08 -13.60 -0.30
C GLY A 116 -8.61 -13.62 -0.68
N HIS A 117 -7.86 -14.54 -0.06
CA HIS A 117 -6.43 -14.72 -0.31
C HIS A 117 -6.14 -16.15 -0.75
N VAL A 118 -5.17 -16.32 -1.65
CA VAL A 118 -4.74 -17.65 -2.08
C VAL A 118 -4.01 -18.33 -0.93
N MET A 119 -4.52 -19.48 -0.51
CA MET A 119 -3.89 -20.31 0.52
C MET A 119 -2.99 -21.39 -0.06
N LYS A 120 -3.31 -21.89 -1.25
CA LYS A 120 -2.51 -22.90 -1.95
C LYS A 120 -2.77 -22.82 -3.44
N GLU A 121 -1.77 -23.16 -4.25
CA GLU A 121 -1.97 -23.43 -5.66
C GLU A 121 -1.69 -24.89 -5.98
N THR A 122 -2.44 -25.43 -6.92
CA THR A 122 -2.14 -26.68 -7.59
C THR A 122 -1.83 -26.39 -9.06
N ASN A 123 -1.54 -27.44 -9.84
CA ASN A 123 -1.31 -27.28 -11.28
C ASN A 123 -2.52 -26.67 -12.00
N GLU A 124 -3.73 -26.94 -11.51
CA GLU A 124 -4.98 -26.59 -12.21
C GLU A 124 -5.83 -25.54 -11.49
N LYS A 125 -5.71 -25.41 -10.16
CA LYS A 125 -6.59 -24.59 -9.34
C LYS A 125 -5.83 -23.77 -8.31
N ILE A 126 -6.45 -22.70 -7.84
CA ILE A 126 -6.06 -21.97 -6.65
C ILE A 126 -7.10 -22.21 -5.57
N VAL A 127 -6.63 -22.44 -4.34
CA VAL A 127 -7.47 -22.53 -3.15
C VAL A 127 -7.48 -21.15 -2.51
N VAL A 128 -8.65 -20.53 -2.41
CA VAL A 128 -8.84 -19.17 -1.93
C VAL A 128 -9.66 -19.19 -0.67
N PHE A 129 -9.15 -18.60 0.41
CA PHE A 129 -9.91 -18.42 1.64
C PHE A 129 -10.47 -17.00 1.67
N GLY A 130 -11.79 -16.92 1.63
CA GLY A 130 -12.54 -15.69 1.66
C GLY A 130 -13.07 -15.33 3.04
N GLU A 131 -13.82 -14.25 3.08
CA GLU A 131 -14.50 -13.80 4.30
C GLU A 131 -15.55 -14.82 4.75
N ASN A 132 -15.87 -14.80 6.06
CA ASN A 132 -16.85 -15.70 6.68
C ASN A 132 -16.50 -17.20 6.58
N ASN A 133 -15.21 -17.57 6.66
CA ASN A 133 -14.75 -18.97 6.61
C ASN A 133 -15.07 -19.70 5.29
N LYS A 134 -15.36 -18.96 4.21
CA LYS A 134 -15.62 -19.54 2.89
C LYS A 134 -14.32 -19.96 2.22
N ARG A 135 -14.34 -21.11 1.54
CA ARG A 135 -13.26 -21.60 0.70
C ARG A 135 -13.74 -21.70 -0.74
N PHE A 136 -12.90 -21.29 -1.67
CA PHE A 136 -13.15 -21.43 -3.10
C PHE A 136 -12.00 -22.17 -3.78
N ASP A 137 -12.33 -23.21 -4.55
CA ASP A 137 -11.37 -23.95 -5.37
C ASP A 137 -11.53 -23.50 -6.83
N ILE A 138 -10.81 -22.44 -7.19
CA ILE A 138 -11.00 -21.70 -8.45
C ILE A 138 -10.02 -22.23 -9.51
N PRO A 139 -10.48 -22.63 -10.71
CA PRO A 139 -9.60 -23.01 -11.80
C PRO A 139 -8.67 -21.86 -12.22
N LYS A 140 -7.41 -22.16 -12.53
CA LYS A 140 -6.46 -21.18 -13.08
C LYS A 140 -6.93 -20.59 -14.42
N SER A 141 -7.80 -21.30 -15.15
CA SER A 141 -8.44 -20.79 -16.37
C SER A 141 -9.37 -19.59 -16.13
N GLU A 142 -9.86 -19.41 -14.90
CA GLU A 142 -10.68 -18.26 -14.51
C GLU A 142 -9.84 -17.03 -14.17
N ILE A 143 -8.51 -17.15 -14.14
CA ILE A 143 -7.61 -16.02 -13.91
C ILE A 143 -7.56 -15.17 -15.18
N TYR A 144 -7.86 -13.88 -15.02
CA TYR A 144 -7.71 -12.88 -16.07
C TYR A 144 -6.30 -12.29 -16.05
N GLN A 145 -5.85 -11.87 -14.86
CA GLN A 145 -4.58 -11.18 -14.69
C GLN A 145 -3.97 -11.55 -13.33
N VAL A 146 -2.64 -11.65 -13.28
CA VAL A 146 -1.86 -11.81 -12.05
C VAL A 146 -0.90 -10.64 -11.93
N GLY A 147 -0.90 -9.99 -10.77
CA GLY A 147 0.05 -8.94 -10.40
C GLY A 147 0.15 -8.84 -8.88
N MET A 148 -0.13 -7.66 -8.31
CA MET A 148 -0.29 -7.51 -6.86
C MET A 148 -1.46 -8.33 -6.31
N ASN A 149 -2.51 -8.49 -7.11
CA ASN A 149 -3.66 -9.35 -6.86
C ASN A 149 -3.87 -10.31 -8.03
N VAL A 150 -4.63 -11.38 -7.80
CA VAL A 150 -5.20 -12.25 -8.83
C VAL A 150 -6.57 -11.72 -9.19
N ILE A 151 -6.75 -11.28 -10.43
CA ILE A 151 -8.04 -10.81 -10.96
C ILE A 151 -8.71 -11.95 -11.70
N LEU A 152 -9.96 -12.25 -11.34
CA LEU A 152 -10.76 -13.30 -11.96
C LEU A 152 -11.59 -12.76 -13.12
N ARG A 153 -11.93 -13.64 -14.06
CA ARG A 153 -12.84 -13.37 -15.20
C ARG A 153 -14.32 -13.38 -14.82
N ILE A 154 -14.64 -13.81 -13.60
CA ILE A 154 -16.00 -14.01 -13.08
C ILE A 154 -16.36 -12.96 -12.02
N ASP A 155 -17.63 -12.61 -11.98
CA ASP A 155 -18.19 -11.72 -10.95
C ASP A 155 -18.59 -12.50 -9.69
N HIS A 156 -18.72 -11.78 -8.56
CA HIS A 156 -19.00 -12.36 -7.25
C HIS A 156 -20.20 -13.33 -7.19
N PRO A 157 -21.34 -13.09 -7.87
CA PRO A 157 -22.47 -14.02 -7.84
C PRO A 157 -22.11 -15.43 -8.34
N TYR A 158 -21.17 -15.52 -9.27
CA TYR A 158 -20.76 -16.77 -9.92
C TYR A 158 -19.62 -17.49 -9.19
N LEU A 159 -18.98 -16.86 -8.19
CA LEU A 159 -17.96 -17.50 -7.35
C LEU A 159 -18.51 -18.64 -6.50
N SER A 160 -19.79 -18.56 -6.13
CA SER A 160 -20.49 -19.60 -5.36
C SER A 160 -20.41 -20.98 -6.00
N LYS A 161 -20.25 -21.07 -7.33
CA LYS A 161 -20.02 -22.33 -8.07
C LYS A 161 -18.73 -23.04 -7.65
N TYR A 162 -17.74 -22.28 -7.22
CA TYR A 162 -16.43 -22.77 -6.80
C TYR A 162 -16.32 -22.88 -5.28
N GLU A 163 -17.39 -22.58 -4.54
CA GLU A 163 -17.43 -22.68 -3.07
C GLU A 163 -17.36 -24.15 -2.66
N VAL A 164 -16.44 -24.47 -1.76
CA VAL A 164 -16.23 -25.79 -1.21
C VAL A 164 -16.30 -25.69 0.31
N SER A 165 -16.83 -26.72 0.97
CA SER A 165 -16.76 -26.79 2.44
C SER A 165 -15.30 -26.71 2.88
N LYS A 166 -15.01 -25.84 3.87
CA LYS A 166 -13.67 -25.57 4.38
C LYS A 166 -12.93 -26.86 4.76
N ASP A 167 -13.64 -27.81 5.37
CA ASP A 167 -13.08 -29.06 5.89
C ASP A 167 -12.90 -30.14 4.81
N SER A 168 -13.28 -29.85 3.57
CA SER A 168 -13.08 -30.79 2.46
C SER A 168 -11.58 -30.97 2.21
N PRO A 169 -11.15 -32.14 1.69
CA PRO A 169 -9.78 -32.32 1.23
C PRO A 169 -9.36 -31.25 0.22
N LEU A 170 -8.06 -30.97 0.15
CA LEU A 170 -7.51 -30.06 -0.85
C LEU A 170 -7.70 -30.62 -2.25
N PRO A 171 -7.61 -29.80 -3.31
CA PRO A 171 -7.67 -30.29 -4.69
C PRO A 171 -6.56 -31.30 -5.01
N SER A 172 -5.47 -31.32 -4.22
CA SER A 172 -4.38 -32.30 -4.27
C SER A 172 -4.71 -33.64 -3.56
N GLY A 173 -5.85 -33.74 -2.87
CA GLY A 173 -6.24 -34.90 -2.06
C GLY A 173 -5.71 -34.88 -0.62
N GLU A 174 -4.85 -33.92 -0.28
CA GLU A 174 -4.28 -33.78 1.07
C GLU A 174 -5.28 -33.20 2.07
N PRO A 175 -5.18 -33.53 3.37
CA PRO A 175 -5.98 -32.88 4.40
C PRO A 175 -5.59 -31.41 4.56
N ILE A 176 -6.53 -30.56 4.97
CA ILE A 176 -6.32 -29.12 5.18
C ILE A 176 -5.18 -28.80 6.17
N GLU A 177 -4.92 -29.69 7.12
CA GLU A 177 -3.85 -29.58 8.11
C GLU A 177 -2.45 -29.53 7.49
N SER A 178 -2.29 -30.08 6.28
CA SER A 178 -1.03 -30.02 5.52
C SER A 178 -0.62 -28.58 5.20
N ILE A 179 -1.58 -27.68 5.03
CA ILE A 179 -1.33 -26.28 4.70
C ILE A 179 -0.56 -25.58 5.83
N ASN A 180 -0.91 -25.83 7.09
CA ASN A 180 -0.23 -25.20 8.22
C ASN A 180 1.24 -25.64 8.31
N LYS A 181 1.53 -26.91 8.01
CA LYS A 181 2.90 -27.44 8.00
C LYS A 181 3.74 -26.87 6.85
N GLU A 182 3.09 -26.62 5.70
CA GLU A 182 3.74 -26.06 4.51
C GLU A 182 3.98 -24.54 4.67
N ALA A 183 3.03 -23.82 5.28
CA ALA A 183 3.16 -22.38 5.56
C ALA A 183 4.11 -22.07 6.73
N TYR A 184 4.21 -22.98 7.70
CA TYR A 184 5.07 -22.87 8.89
C TYR A 184 5.86 -24.17 9.09
N PRO A 185 6.95 -24.40 8.33
CA PRO A 185 7.83 -25.53 8.56
C PRO A 185 8.43 -25.48 9.98
N GLU A 186 8.76 -26.62 10.58
CA GLU A 186 9.29 -26.69 11.97
C GLU A 186 10.57 -25.85 12.17
N ASP A 187 11.30 -25.53 11.09
CA ASP A 187 12.47 -24.64 11.10
C ASP A 187 12.10 -23.14 11.11
N TYR A 188 10.81 -22.78 11.05
CA TYR A 188 10.29 -21.42 11.19
C TYR A 188 10.15 -21.01 12.67
N HIS A 189 11.13 -21.37 13.48
CA HIS A 189 11.39 -20.65 14.71
C HIS A 189 12.51 -19.68 14.40
N GLY A 190 12.21 -18.38 14.46
CA GLY A 190 13.24 -17.34 14.43
C GLY A 190 14.34 -17.64 15.45
N PRO A 191 15.49 -16.93 15.38
CA PRO A 191 16.61 -17.18 16.29
C PRO A 191 16.10 -17.31 17.73
N ARG A 192 16.35 -18.48 18.33
CA ARG A 192 16.08 -18.71 19.75
C ARG A 192 17.11 -17.89 20.52
N ASP A 193 16.66 -16.79 21.12
CA ASP A 193 17.41 -16.09 22.16
C ASP A 193 17.46 -16.91 23.46
#